data_AF-A0A0F9BYB4-F1
#
_entry.id   AF-A0A0F9BYB4-F1
#
_cell.length_a   1.000
_cell.length_b   1.000
_cell.length_c   1.000
_cell.angle_alpha   90.00
_cell.angle_beta   90.00
_cell.angle_gamma   90.00
#
_symmetry.space_group_name_H-M   'P 1'
#
loop_
_entity.id
_entity.type
_entity.pdbx_description
1 polymer ?
#
loop_
_entity_poly.entity_id
_entity_poly.type
_entity_poly.pdbx_seq_one_letter_code
_entity_poly.pdbx_strand_id
1 'polypeptide(L)'
;MSVHIAHPSIRENGLADGCPRCGEHAEYPFEGLDDGNLDNLINRVVDKETPRSTQEAIAMAKASDAMTKATVLWRRGWRPS
;
A
#
# COMPACT_ATOMS: atom_id res chain seq x y z
N MET A 1 -17.27 18.55 -3.87
CA MET A 1 -16.01 18.77 -4.62
C MET A 1 -14.89 18.28 -3.73
N SER A 2 -14.15 17.25 -4.15
CA SER A 2 -12.94 16.82 -3.43
C SER A 2 -11.80 17.74 -3.88
N VAL A 3 -11.28 18.57 -2.97
CA VAL A 3 -10.14 19.45 -3.24
C VAL A 3 -8.91 18.54 -3.26
N HIS A 4 -8.37 18.28 -4.46
CA HIS A 4 -7.11 17.56 -4.56
C HIS A 4 -6.00 18.45 -3.97
N ILE A 5 -5.47 18.05 -2.82
CA ILE A 5 -4.25 18.66 -2.27
C ILE A 5 -3.09 18.11 -3.09
N ALA A 6 -2.43 18.97 -3.86
CA ALA A 6 -1.22 18.58 -4.55
C ALA A 6 -0.15 18.23 -3.51
N HIS A 7 0.27 16.96 -3.49
CA HIS A 7 1.38 16.48 -2.68
C HIS A 7 2.50 15.98 -3.61
N PRO A 8 3.73 15.89 -3.09
CA PRO A 8 4.82 15.22 -3.80
C PRO A 8 4.42 13.81 -4.26
N SER A 9 5.15 13.30 -5.26
CA SER A 9 4.90 11.96 -5.82
C SER A 9 4.87 10.91 -4.71
N ILE A 10 3.80 10.09 -4.68
CA ILE A 10 3.65 8.96 -3.75
C ILE A 10 4.84 8.00 -3.89
N ARG A 11 5.29 7.79 -5.13
CA ARG A 11 6.43 6.92 -5.43
C ARG A 11 7.71 7.36 -4.72
N GLU A 12 7.92 8.66 -4.56
CA GLU A 12 9.14 9.21 -3.94
C GLU A 12 8.95 9.47 -2.44
N ASN A 13 7.77 9.93 -2.02
CA ASN A 13 7.54 10.48 -0.68
C ASN A 13 6.53 9.68 0.17
N GLY A 14 5.95 8.61 -0.38
CA GLY A 14 4.92 7.82 0.30
C GLY A 14 3.57 8.51 0.32
N LEU A 15 2.63 7.93 1.09
CA LEU A 15 1.28 8.45 1.24
C LEU A 15 1.25 9.64 2.18
N ALA A 16 0.78 10.80 1.73
CA ALA A 16 0.89 12.03 2.51
C ALA A 16 -0.04 12.04 3.74
N ASP A 17 0.53 12.20 4.94
CA ASP A 17 -0.25 12.35 6.17
C ASP A 17 -1.15 13.60 6.12
N GLY A 18 -2.36 13.48 6.66
CA GLY A 18 -3.37 14.55 6.62
C GLY A 18 -4.11 14.72 5.29
N CYS A 19 -3.75 13.99 4.24
CA CYS A 19 -4.51 13.94 2.99
C CYS A 19 -5.63 12.87 3.08
N PRO A 20 -6.92 13.24 2.94
CA PRO A 20 -8.02 12.27 3.00
C PRO A 20 -7.90 11.16 1.96
N ARG A 21 -7.51 11.52 0.71
CA ARG A 21 -7.38 10.55 -0.38
C ARG A 21 -6.22 9.58 -0.19
N CYS A 22 -5.09 10.05 0.33
CA CYS A 22 -4.00 9.15 0.70
C CYS A 22 -4.40 8.25 1.87
N GLY A 23 -5.26 8.73 2.78
CA GLY A 23 -5.84 7.92 3.85
C GLY A 23 -6.71 6.78 3.30
N GLU A 24 -7.56 7.07 2.31
CA GLU A 24 -8.33 6.05 1.60
C GLU A 24 -7.40 5.03 0.91
N HIS A 25 -6.36 5.48 0.23
CA HIS A 25 -5.36 4.60 -0.39
C HIS A 25 -4.58 3.78 0.64
N ALA A 26 -4.39 4.27 1.86
CA ALA A 26 -3.74 3.53 2.93
C ALA A 26 -4.64 2.42 3.49
N GLU A 27 -5.94 2.69 3.63
CA GLU A 27 -6.91 1.72 4.12
C GLU A 27 -7.21 0.61 3.09
N TYR A 28 -7.22 0.99 1.80
CA TYR A 28 -7.57 0.15 0.66
C TYR A 28 -6.49 0.22 -0.42
N PRO A 29 -5.26 -0.26 -0.16
CA PRO A 29 -4.14 -0.08 -1.09
C PRO A 29 -4.30 -0.85 -2.40
N PHE A 30 -5.03 -1.98 -2.40
CA PHE A 30 -5.22 -2.81 -3.59
C PHE A 30 -6.28 -2.24 -4.54
N GLU A 31 -7.20 -1.42 -4.03
CA GLU A 31 -8.22 -0.73 -4.81
C GLU A 31 -7.84 0.72 -5.12
N GLY A 32 -7.04 1.33 -4.24
CA GLY A 32 -6.75 2.76 -4.26
C GLY A 32 -5.48 3.14 -5.00
N LEU A 33 -4.44 2.29 -4.97
CA LEU A 33 -3.18 2.58 -5.65
C LEU A 33 -3.22 2.11 -7.09
N ASP A 34 -2.57 2.88 -7.98
CA ASP A 34 -2.21 2.36 -9.30
C ASP A 34 -1.13 1.26 -9.19
N ASP A 35 -1.00 0.45 -10.24
CA ASP A 35 -0.08 -0.70 -10.28
C ASP A 35 1.36 -0.31 -9.91
N GLY A 36 1.84 0.85 -10.37
CA GLY A 36 3.21 1.28 -10.11
C GLY A 36 3.47 1.65 -8.65
N ASN A 37 2.50 2.30 -8.00
CA ASN A 37 2.57 2.63 -6.58
C ASN A 37 2.32 1.40 -5.71
N LEU A 38 1.46 0.47 -6.13
CA LEU A 38 1.24 -0.79 -5.44
C LEU A 38 2.49 -1.69 -5.49
N ASP A 39 3.13 -1.82 -6.65
CA ASP A 39 4.40 -2.55 -6.81
C ASP A 39 5.49 -1.94 -5.93
N ASN A 40 5.56 -0.60 -5.87
CA ASN A 40 6.50 0.09 -4.99
C ASN A 40 6.23 -0.25 -3.53
N LEU A 41 4.97 -0.20 -3.08
CA LEU A 41 4.58 -0.54 -1.72
C LEU A 41 4.95 -2.00 -1.37
N ILE A 42 4.68 -2.95 -2.28
CA ILE A 42 5.00 -4.36 -2.08
C ILE A 42 6.52 -4.55 -1.94
N ASN A 43 7.32 -3.95 -2.83
CA ASN A 43 8.78 -4.05 -2.74
C ASN A 43 9.31 -3.50 -1.41
N ARG A 44 8.80 -2.36 -0.96
CA ARG A 44 9.17 -1.80 0.36
C ARG A 44 8.85 -2.74 1.51
N VAL A 45 7.71 -3.44 1.45
CA VAL A 45 7.32 -4.44 2.46
C VAL A 45 8.27 -5.64 2.44
N VAL A 46 8.59 -6.15 1.25
CA VAL A 46 9.54 -7.28 1.06
C VAL A 46 10.93 -6.92 1.58
N ASP A 47 11.42 -5.72 1.24
CA ASP A 47 12.74 -5.21 1.60
C ASP A 47 12.80 -4.71 3.06
N LYS A 48 11.68 -4.76 3.79
CA LYS A 48 11.54 -4.32 5.19
C LYS A 48 11.99 -2.88 5.39
N GLU A 49 11.66 -2.03 4.44
CA GLU A 49 11.97 -0.62 4.52
C GLU A 49 11.15 0.07 5.63
N THR A 50 11.67 1.17 6.16
CA THR A 50 10.89 2.01 7.08
C THR A 50 9.81 2.76 6.30
N PRO A 51 8.57 2.86 6.82
CA PRO A 51 7.54 3.69 6.18
C PRO A 51 7.95 5.16 6.19
N ARG A 52 7.61 5.89 5.12
CA ARG A 52 7.92 7.33 4.97
C ARG A 52 6.89 8.24 5.64
N SER A 53 5.74 7.68 6.00
CA SER A 53 4.63 8.38 6.63
C SER A 53 3.75 7.43 7.44
N THR A 54 2.82 7.98 8.22
CA THR A 54 1.85 7.20 8.99
C THR A 54 0.92 6.43 8.07
N GLN A 55 0.43 7.08 7.02
CA GLN A 55 -0.44 6.44 6.03
C GLN A 55 0.28 5.34 5.24
N GLU A 56 1.55 5.53 4.89
CA GLU A 56 2.32 4.45 4.26
C GLU A 56 2.54 3.28 5.22
N ALA A 57 2.76 3.53 6.51
CA ALA A 57 2.84 2.46 7.50
C ALA A 57 1.56 1.61 7.55
N ILE A 58 0.39 2.25 7.46
CA ILE A 58 -0.90 1.57 7.38
C ILE A 58 -0.99 0.72 6.10
N ALA A 59 -0.67 1.31 4.95
CA ALA A 59 -0.69 0.61 3.66
C ALA A 59 0.25 -0.61 3.65
N MET A 60 1.48 -0.44 4.17
CA MET A 60 2.46 -1.51 4.30
C MET A 60 1.97 -2.63 5.21
N ALA A 61 1.30 -2.31 6.32
CA ALA A 61 0.71 -3.31 7.21
C ALA A 61 -0.39 -4.13 6.52
N LYS A 62 -1.26 -3.48 5.73
CA LYS A 62 -2.29 -4.14 4.93
C LYS A 62 -1.69 -5.07 3.87
N ALA A 63 -0.67 -4.59 3.15
CA ALA A 63 0.04 -5.38 2.15
C ALA A 63 0.72 -6.61 2.79
N SER A 64 1.42 -6.42 3.92
CA SER A 64 2.07 -7.50 4.65
C SER A 64 1.10 -8.58 5.14
N ASP A 65 -0.06 -8.18 5.68
CA ASP A 65 -1.12 -9.11 6.09
C ASP A 65 -1.69 -9.89 4.89
N ALA A 66 -1.96 -9.20 3.77
CA ALA A 66 -2.43 -9.85 2.54
C ALA A 66 -1.42 -10.85 1.99
N MET A 67 -0.12 -10.50 1.95
CA MET A 67 0.95 -11.40 1.52
C MET A 67 1.08 -12.63 2.44
N THR A 68 0.92 -12.44 3.75
CA THR A 68 0.91 -13.53 4.72
C THR A 68 -0.25 -14.50 4.45
N LYS A 69 -1.46 -13.96 4.23
CA LYS A 69 -2.65 -14.75 3.87
C LYS A 69 -2.48 -15.46 2.53
N ALA A 70 -1.95 -14.78 1.51
CA ALA A 70 -1.66 -15.37 0.21
C ALA A 70 -0.66 -16.53 0.32
N THR A 71 0.36 -16.37 1.16
CA THR A 71 1.33 -17.44 1.46
C THR A 71 0.67 -18.65 2.10
N VAL A 72 -0.26 -18.44 3.04
CA VAL A 72 -1.05 -19.52 3.66
C VAL A 72 -1.90 -20.25 2.61
N LEU A 73 -2.61 -19.49 1.76
CA LEU A 73 -3.43 -20.06 0.68
C LEU A 73 -2.59 -20.89 -0.29
N TRP A 74 -1.44 -20.36 -0.71
CA TRP A 74 -0.51 -21.05 -1.59
C TRP A 74 -0.04 -22.37 -0.99
N ARG A 75 0.34 -22.38 0.29
CA ARG A 75 0.76 -23.59 1.03
C ARG A 75 -0.36 -24.63 1.15
N ARG A 76 -1.63 -24.19 1.12
CA ARG A 76 -2.82 -25.05 1.12
C ARG A 76 -3.23 -25.55 -0.27
N GLY A 77 -2.44 -25.25 -1.31
CA GLY A 77 -2.70 -25.71 -2.68
C GLY A 77 -3.68 -24.85 -3.47
N TRP A 78 -4.15 -23.72 -2.92
CA TRP A 78 -4.94 -22.77 -3.71
C TRP A 78 -4.04 -22.10 -4.76
N ARG A 79 -4.54 -21.98 -5.98
CA ARG A 79 -3.89 -21.27 -7.09
C ARG A 79 -4.91 -20.32 -7.69
N PRO A 80 -4.59 -19.03 -7.88
CA PRO A 80 -5.42 -18.15 -8.68
C PRO A 80 -5.51 -18.73 -10.09
N SER A 81 -6.74 -18.80 -10.62
CA SER A 81 -7.06 -19.26 -11.98
C SER A 81 -6.65 -18.25 -13.04
#